data_AF-A0A2X2VVK1-F1
#
_entry.id   AF-A0A2X2VVK1-F1
#
_cell.length_a   1.000
_cell.length_b   1.000
_cell.length_c   1.000
_cell.angle_alpha   90.00
_cell.angle_beta   90.00
_cell.angle_gamma   90.00
#
_symmetry.space_group_name_H-M   'P 1'
#
loop_
_entity.id
_entity.type
_entity.pdbx_description
1 polymer ?
#
loop_
_entity_poly.entity_id
_entity_poly.type
_entity_poly.pdbx_seq_one_letter_code
_entity_poly.pdbx_strand_id
1 'polypeptide(L)'
;MNYEQYNRQSFDNLIQIQEKFKETFEIDSYANWFYDGETELLRLYNNDDDEIYFKYVSVGTHSLKSETWMWSWFNKHSIEKSKNQLLVVKEFGIENNYEKLHNGTFSSDEYDGWELSSICLNFVNGIGVYKVNTDNLDIFMLITNLVDKSSPEIKKLKQKTVDCGSHGYSRPAFVCQHLNLESPKGFEEAFETYLGMELDEEDDFQAWCSECEKVRTEYNGWNEESEKFAGIKLICENCYFELKDFNQTNLLG
;
A
#
# COMPACT_ATOMS: atom_id res chain seq x y z
N MET A 1 -13.06 -32.20 18.84
CA MET A 1 -11.58 -32.16 18.85
C MET A 1 -11.16 -31.04 19.79
N ASN A 2 -10.06 -31.15 20.55
CA ASN A 2 -9.60 -30.02 21.38
C ASN A 2 -8.79 -29.02 20.52
N TYR A 3 -8.53 -27.82 21.06
CA TYR A 3 -7.81 -26.76 20.34
C TYR A 3 -6.44 -27.24 19.83
N GLU A 4 -5.63 -27.87 20.69
CA GLU A 4 -4.28 -28.32 20.33
C GLU A 4 -4.26 -29.33 19.16
N GLN A 5 -5.22 -30.26 19.15
CA GLN A 5 -5.36 -31.22 18.06
C GLN A 5 -5.78 -30.54 16.76
N TYR A 6 -6.72 -29.59 16.82
CA TYR A 6 -7.18 -28.85 15.64
C TYR A 6 -6.08 -27.93 15.08
N ASN A 7 -5.36 -27.25 15.97
CA ASN A 7 -4.25 -26.38 15.64
C ASN A 7 -3.13 -27.16 14.94
N ARG A 8 -2.72 -28.31 15.51
CA ARG A 8 -1.73 -29.19 14.89
C ARG A 8 -2.14 -29.64 13.48
N GLN A 9 -3.39 -30.07 13.29
CA GLN A 9 -3.89 -30.47 11.98
C GLN A 9 -3.86 -29.30 10.97
N SER A 10 -4.20 -28.10 11.42
CA SER A 10 -4.18 -26.89 10.59
C SER A 10 -2.74 -26.51 10.22
N PHE A 11 -1.81 -26.63 11.17
CA PHE A 11 -0.39 -26.35 10.95
C PHE A 11 0.27 -27.36 10.01
N ASP A 12 -0.04 -28.65 10.15
CA ASP A 12 0.45 -29.70 9.23
C ASP A 12 0.01 -29.41 7.77
N ASN A 13 -1.22 -28.91 7.59
CA ASN A 13 -1.73 -28.48 6.29
C ASN A 13 -1.00 -27.22 5.78
N LEU A 14 -0.75 -26.23 6.65
CA LEU A 14 0.01 -25.04 6.31
C LEU A 14 1.41 -25.36 5.80
N ILE A 15 2.11 -26.34 6.39
CA ILE A 15 3.46 -26.72 5.92
C ILE A 15 3.45 -27.06 4.42
N GLN A 16 2.50 -27.90 3.98
CA GLN A 16 2.39 -28.31 2.58
C GLN A 16 2.03 -27.14 1.66
N ILE A 17 1.11 -26.27 2.10
CA ILE A 17 0.73 -25.06 1.35
C ILE A 17 1.93 -24.11 1.23
N GLN A 18 2.65 -23.90 2.33
CA GLN A 18 3.76 -22.96 2.40
C GLN A 18 4.97 -23.44 1.59
N GLU A 19 5.27 -24.73 1.59
CA GLU A 19 6.31 -25.32 0.73
C GLU A 19 6.01 -25.06 -0.75
N LYS A 20 4.78 -25.36 -1.18
CA LYS A 20 4.36 -25.11 -2.56
C LYS A 20 4.36 -23.62 -2.91
N PHE A 21 3.92 -22.77 -1.98
CA PHE A 21 3.93 -21.32 -2.15
C PHE A 21 5.35 -20.78 -2.37
N LYS A 22 6.30 -21.22 -1.54
CA LYS A 22 7.71 -20.87 -1.64
C LYS A 22 8.34 -21.39 -2.95
N GLU A 23 8.07 -22.63 -3.32
CA GLU A 23 8.61 -23.21 -4.56
C GLU A 23 8.04 -22.53 -5.81
N THR A 24 6.75 -22.20 -5.82
CA THR A 24 6.08 -21.64 -6.99
C THR A 24 6.46 -20.18 -7.26
N PHE A 25 6.61 -19.39 -6.19
CA PHE A 25 6.79 -17.93 -6.31
C PHE A 25 8.15 -17.44 -5.83
N GLU A 26 9.02 -18.35 -5.37
CA GLU A 26 10.38 -18.05 -4.92
C GLU A 26 10.42 -16.90 -3.90
N ILE A 27 9.43 -16.82 -3.00
CA ILE A 27 9.22 -15.65 -2.13
C ILE A 27 10.42 -15.33 -1.21
N ASP A 28 11.25 -16.34 -0.91
CA ASP A 28 12.43 -16.21 -0.07
C ASP A 28 13.63 -15.59 -0.84
N SER A 29 13.52 -15.41 -2.17
CA SER A 29 14.54 -14.80 -3.03
C SER A 29 14.49 -13.27 -3.05
N TYR A 30 13.41 -12.67 -2.54
CA TYR A 30 13.22 -11.22 -2.51
C TYR A 30 13.78 -10.60 -1.24
N ALA A 31 14.63 -9.59 -1.40
CA ALA A 31 15.26 -8.88 -0.30
C ALA A 31 14.34 -7.85 0.37
N ASN A 32 13.36 -7.32 -0.37
CA ASN A 32 12.48 -6.25 0.10
C ASN A 32 11.01 -6.63 -0.03
N TRP A 33 10.20 -6.01 0.84
CA TRP A 33 8.76 -6.09 0.79
C TRP A 33 8.16 -4.69 0.97
N PHE A 34 6.97 -4.49 0.45
CA PHE A 34 6.13 -3.33 0.70
C PHE A 34 4.68 -3.79 0.70
N TYR A 35 3.84 -3.26 1.58
CA TYR A 35 2.41 -3.53 1.54
C TYR A 35 1.62 -2.24 1.63
N ASP A 36 0.48 -2.20 0.95
CA ASP A 36 -0.46 -1.09 1.01
C ASP A 36 -1.79 -1.57 1.62
N GLY A 37 -2.16 -0.98 2.77
CA GLY A 37 -3.37 -1.37 3.48
C GLY A 37 -4.67 -0.91 2.82
N GLU A 38 -4.62 0.10 1.94
CA GLU A 38 -5.79 0.58 1.22
C GLU A 38 -6.21 -0.38 0.10
N THR A 39 -5.23 -0.82 -0.70
CA THR A 39 -5.42 -1.74 -1.83
C THR A 39 -5.24 -3.20 -1.45
N GLU A 40 -4.75 -3.49 -0.25
CA GLU A 40 -4.48 -4.84 0.27
C GLU A 40 -3.53 -5.63 -0.64
N LEU A 41 -2.52 -4.91 -1.16
CA LEU A 41 -1.47 -5.43 -2.01
C LEU A 41 -0.18 -5.62 -1.23
N LEU A 42 0.44 -6.79 -1.38
CA LEU A 42 1.80 -7.09 -0.96
C LEU A 42 2.71 -7.16 -2.19
N ARG A 43 3.77 -6.36 -2.21
CA ARG A 43 4.87 -6.41 -3.18
C ARG A 43 6.08 -7.05 -2.53
N LEU A 44 6.67 -8.04 -3.18
CA LEU A 44 8.02 -8.55 -2.86
C LEU A 44 8.94 -8.20 -4.03
N TYR A 45 10.15 -7.70 -3.75
CA TYR A 45 11.02 -7.20 -4.82
C TYR A 45 12.51 -7.13 -4.45
N ASN A 46 13.35 -7.26 -5.48
CA ASN A 46 14.78 -6.96 -5.44
C ASN A 46 15.09 -5.62 -6.14
N ASN A 47 14.35 -5.32 -7.21
CA ASN A 47 14.36 -4.08 -7.97
C ASN A 47 13.05 -3.99 -8.80
N ASP A 48 12.91 -2.99 -9.67
CA ASP A 48 11.66 -2.78 -10.41
C ASP A 48 11.40 -3.81 -11.53
N ASP A 49 12.44 -4.53 -11.99
CA ASP A 49 12.31 -5.60 -12.99
C ASP A 49 12.04 -6.96 -12.32
N ASP A 50 12.55 -7.17 -11.11
CA ASP A 50 12.41 -8.37 -10.31
C ASP A 50 11.55 -8.14 -9.06
N GLU A 51 10.25 -8.37 -9.22
CA GLU A 51 9.21 -8.13 -8.22
C GLU A 51 7.99 -9.02 -8.50
N ILE A 52 7.15 -9.20 -7.49
CA ILE A 52 5.90 -9.96 -7.56
C ILE A 52 4.86 -9.33 -6.64
N TYR A 53 3.58 -9.50 -6.98
CA TYR A 53 2.47 -8.88 -6.27
C TYR A 53 1.40 -9.89 -5.88
N PHE A 54 0.87 -9.71 -4.68
CA PHE A 54 -0.20 -10.55 -4.15
C PHE A 54 -1.30 -9.73 -3.49
N LYS A 55 -2.53 -10.24 -3.54
CA LYS A 55 -3.56 -9.84 -2.58
C LYS A 55 -3.36 -10.57 -1.26
N TYR A 56 -3.67 -9.89 -0.18
CA TYR A 56 -3.61 -10.47 1.15
C TYR A 56 -4.83 -10.14 2.01
N VAL A 57 -5.08 -10.98 3.00
CA VAL A 57 -5.96 -10.69 4.15
C VAL A 57 -5.10 -10.54 5.39
N SER A 58 -5.19 -9.39 6.05
CA SER A 58 -4.48 -9.14 7.32
C SER A 58 -5.03 -10.08 8.40
N VAL A 59 -4.19 -10.93 8.99
CA VAL A 59 -4.61 -11.89 10.03
C VAL A 59 -4.55 -11.24 11.40
N GLY A 60 -3.42 -10.66 11.73
CA GLY A 60 -3.18 -10.04 13.02
C GLY A 60 -1.71 -9.74 13.23
N THR A 61 -1.41 -9.24 14.42
CA THR A 61 -0.07 -8.79 14.77
C THR A 61 0.38 -9.36 16.10
N HIS A 62 1.65 -9.72 16.17
CA HIS A 62 2.34 -10.09 17.40
C HIS A 62 3.29 -8.96 17.79
N SER A 63 3.04 -8.35 18.96
CA SER A 63 3.88 -7.30 19.53
C SER A 63 5.10 -7.91 20.21
N LEU A 64 6.30 -7.60 19.71
CA LEU A 64 7.57 -8.05 20.30
C LEU A 64 7.86 -7.37 21.64
N LYS A 65 7.23 -6.22 21.90
CA LYS A 65 7.43 -5.45 23.13
C LYS A 65 6.55 -5.94 24.29
N SER A 66 5.30 -6.29 23.99
CA SER A 66 4.32 -6.70 25.00
C SER A 66 4.04 -8.19 25.00
N GLU A 67 4.61 -8.94 24.03
CA GLU A 67 4.39 -10.38 23.85
C GLU A 67 2.89 -10.71 23.77
N THR A 68 2.19 -9.93 22.95
CA THR A 68 0.73 -10.05 22.79
C THR A 68 0.34 -10.14 21.32
N TRP A 69 -0.65 -10.99 21.07
CA TRP A 69 -1.35 -11.07 19.81
C TRP A 69 -2.50 -10.07 19.77
N MET A 70 -2.74 -9.49 18.61
CA MET A 70 -3.93 -8.72 18.29
C MET A 70 -4.50 -9.17 16.94
N TRP A 71 -5.73 -9.63 16.94
CA TRP A 71 -6.44 -9.95 15.70
C TRP A 71 -6.73 -8.69 14.87
N SER A 72 -6.60 -8.80 13.55
CA SER A 72 -6.90 -7.69 12.63
C SER A 72 -8.36 -7.24 12.76
N TRP A 73 -9.32 -8.17 12.83
CA TRP A 73 -10.74 -7.87 13.01
C TRP A 73 -11.06 -7.17 14.33
N PHE A 74 -10.19 -7.29 15.34
CA PHE A 74 -10.32 -6.57 16.61
C PHE A 74 -9.70 -5.18 16.56
N ASN A 75 -8.65 -5.00 15.75
CA ASN A 75 -7.95 -3.74 15.59
C ASN A 75 -8.80 -2.72 14.81
N LYS A 76 -9.42 -1.79 15.54
CA LYS A 76 -10.24 -0.70 14.97
C LYS A 76 -9.45 0.32 14.17
N HIS A 77 -8.13 0.36 14.32
CA HIS A 77 -7.25 1.30 13.62
C HIS A 77 -6.69 0.73 12.31
N SER A 78 -6.81 -0.59 12.11
CA SER A 78 -6.47 -1.20 10.82
C SER A 78 -7.49 -0.80 9.76
N ILE A 79 -7.02 -0.47 8.56
CA ILE A 79 -7.85 0.04 7.45
C ILE A 79 -8.24 -1.05 6.45
N GLU A 80 -7.56 -2.20 6.50
CA GLU A 80 -7.80 -3.36 5.64
C GLU A 80 -9.24 -3.83 5.78
N LYS A 81 -9.97 -3.89 4.66
CA LYS A 81 -11.39 -4.23 4.63
C LYS A 81 -11.60 -5.74 4.68
N SER A 82 -10.69 -6.50 4.07
CA SER A 82 -10.71 -7.96 3.99
C SER A 82 -10.62 -8.65 5.33
N LYS A 83 -10.11 -7.98 6.39
CA LYS A 83 -10.07 -8.54 7.75
C LYS A 83 -11.41 -9.02 8.28
N ASN A 84 -12.51 -8.47 7.77
CA ASN A 84 -13.86 -8.90 8.12
C ASN A 84 -14.17 -10.33 7.66
N GLN A 85 -13.45 -10.85 6.66
CA GLN A 85 -13.54 -12.25 6.25
C GLN A 85 -13.15 -13.20 7.39
N LEU A 86 -12.31 -12.75 8.34
CA LEU A 86 -11.87 -13.55 9.48
C LEU A 86 -12.87 -13.59 10.64
N LEU A 87 -14.01 -12.89 10.54
CA LEU A 87 -15.08 -13.01 11.53
C LEU A 87 -15.64 -14.44 11.61
N VAL A 88 -15.59 -15.20 10.51
CA VAL A 88 -15.96 -16.62 10.50
C VAL A 88 -15.06 -17.47 11.42
N VAL A 89 -13.77 -17.12 11.55
CA VAL A 89 -12.82 -17.80 12.44
C VAL A 89 -13.18 -17.51 13.90
N LYS A 90 -13.57 -16.27 14.19
CA LYS A 90 -14.07 -15.86 15.51
C LYS A 90 -15.35 -16.61 15.87
N GLU A 91 -16.31 -16.70 14.96
CA GLU A 91 -17.57 -17.44 15.16
C GLU A 91 -17.29 -18.92 15.45
N PHE A 92 -16.45 -19.56 14.62
CA PHE A 92 -16.00 -20.93 14.85
C PHE A 92 -15.32 -21.10 16.23
N GLY A 93 -14.51 -20.13 16.63
CA GLY A 93 -13.88 -20.09 17.95
C GLY A 93 -14.88 -20.08 19.10
N ILE A 94 -15.96 -19.28 18.98
CA ILE A 94 -17.03 -19.21 19.97
C ILE A 94 -17.76 -20.56 20.06
N GLU A 95 -18.14 -21.14 18.92
CA GLU A 95 -18.89 -22.40 18.85
C GLU A 95 -18.12 -23.58 19.47
N ASN A 96 -16.80 -23.57 19.36
CA ASN A 96 -15.94 -24.65 19.86
C ASN A 96 -15.23 -24.32 21.18
N ASN A 97 -15.50 -23.15 21.76
CA ASN A 97 -14.86 -22.65 22.98
C ASN A 97 -13.32 -22.61 22.88
N TYR A 98 -12.81 -22.09 21.77
CA TYR A 98 -11.40 -21.87 21.49
C TYR A 98 -11.03 -20.40 21.74
N GLU A 99 -10.58 -20.09 22.96
CA GLU A 99 -10.36 -18.72 23.43
C GLU A 99 -9.44 -17.87 22.53
N LYS A 100 -8.34 -18.46 22.02
CA LYS A 100 -7.39 -17.79 21.12
C LYS A 100 -8.03 -17.32 19.80
N LEU A 101 -9.16 -17.90 19.38
CA LEU A 101 -9.83 -17.53 18.14
C LEU A 101 -10.88 -16.42 18.31
N HIS A 102 -11.41 -16.21 19.53
CA HIS A 102 -12.47 -15.22 19.76
C HIS A 102 -12.09 -14.08 20.70
N ASN A 103 -11.00 -14.20 21.45
CA ASN A 103 -10.43 -13.09 22.21
C ASN A 103 -9.61 -12.21 21.27
N GLY A 104 -9.95 -10.92 21.20
CA GLY A 104 -9.31 -9.99 20.26
C GLY A 104 -7.83 -9.74 20.52
N THR A 105 -7.41 -9.86 21.78
CA THR A 105 -6.01 -9.74 22.22
C THR A 105 -5.73 -10.72 23.35
N PHE A 106 -4.51 -11.29 23.37
CA PHE A 106 -4.05 -12.20 24.43
C PHE A 106 -2.52 -12.28 24.44
N SER A 107 -1.94 -12.81 25.52
CA SER A 107 -0.51 -13.13 25.58
C SER A 107 -0.17 -14.21 24.56
N SER A 108 0.91 -14.01 23.81
CA SER A 108 1.29 -14.87 22.70
C SER A 108 2.80 -14.99 22.56
N ASP A 109 3.26 -16.02 21.87
CA ASP A 109 4.66 -16.21 21.51
C ASP A 109 4.90 -16.07 19.99
N GLU A 110 6.13 -16.37 19.55
CA GLU A 110 6.57 -16.28 18.15
C GLU A 110 5.90 -17.31 17.22
N TYR A 111 5.29 -18.37 17.77
CA TYR A 111 4.64 -19.44 17.00
C TYR A 111 3.16 -19.16 16.75
N ASP A 112 2.50 -18.48 17.69
CA ASP A 112 1.06 -18.18 17.65
C ASP A 112 0.63 -17.56 16.31
N GLY A 113 1.40 -16.62 15.75
CA GLY A 113 1.01 -15.99 14.49
C GLY A 113 0.92 -16.97 13.31
N TRP A 114 1.81 -17.95 13.24
CA TRP A 114 1.76 -19.00 12.22
C TRP A 114 0.62 -19.98 12.47
N GLU A 115 0.43 -20.39 13.72
CA GLU A 115 -0.65 -21.28 14.14
C GLU A 115 -2.04 -20.69 13.81
N LEU A 116 -2.27 -19.43 14.17
CA LEU A 116 -3.53 -18.74 13.92
C LEU A 116 -3.76 -18.49 12.42
N SER A 117 -2.69 -18.18 11.67
CA SER A 117 -2.77 -18.08 10.21
C SER A 117 -3.09 -19.42 9.55
N SER A 118 -2.56 -20.53 10.09
CA SER A 118 -2.87 -21.89 9.62
C SER A 118 -4.35 -22.23 9.77
N ILE A 119 -4.98 -21.79 10.87
CA ILE A 119 -6.41 -21.99 11.10
C ILE A 119 -7.22 -21.16 10.10
N CYS A 120 -6.78 -19.94 9.79
CA CYS A 120 -7.46 -19.06 8.84
C CYS A 120 -7.54 -19.66 7.42
N LEU A 121 -6.53 -20.43 6.99
CA LEU A 121 -6.54 -21.16 5.71
C LEU A 121 -7.70 -22.17 5.57
N ASN A 122 -8.27 -22.65 6.67
CA ASN A 122 -9.41 -23.57 6.62
C ASN A 122 -10.72 -22.86 6.23
N PHE A 123 -10.77 -21.53 6.32
CA PHE A 123 -11.98 -20.73 6.11
C PHE A 123 -11.85 -19.76 4.95
N VAL A 124 -10.64 -19.28 4.68
CA VAL A 124 -10.35 -18.34 3.60
C VAL A 124 -9.43 -19.05 2.62
N ASN A 125 -9.76 -18.97 1.33
CA ASN A 125 -8.98 -19.58 0.26
C ASN A 125 -7.64 -18.84 0.09
N GLY A 126 -6.65 -19.25 0.86
CA GLY A 126 -5.27 -18.75 0.79
C GLY A 126 -4.35 -19.71 0.05
N ILE A 127 -3.34 -19.15 -0.60
CA ILE A 127 -2.26 -19.87 -1.28
C ILE A 127 -0.96 -19.90 -0.46
N GLY A 128 -0.91 -19.20 0.67
CA GLY A 128 0.25 -19.16 1.56
C GLY A 128 0.08 -18.13 2.67
N VAL A 129 1.06 -18.05 3.57
CA VAL A 129 1.16 -17.04 4.62
C VAL A 129 2.47 -16.28 4.44
N TYR A 130 2.41 -14.96 4.59
CA TYR A 130 3.60 -14.12 4.60
C TYR A 130 3.68 -13.38 5.94
N LYS A 131 4.87 -13.36 6.53
CA LYS A 131 5.16 -12.64 7.76
C LYS A 131 6.02 -11.43 7.43
N VAL A 132 5.51 -10.25 7.79
CA VAL A 132 6.25 -9.00 7.72
C VAL A 132 6.84 -8.71 9.10
N ASN A 133 8.15 -8.48 9.15
CA ASN A 133 8.87 -8.12 10.37
C ASN A 133 9.18 -6.62 10.38
N THR A 134 8.77 -5.93 11.43
CA THR A 134 9.20 -4.56 11.75
C THR A 134 9.94 -4.58 13.09
N ASP A 135 10.54 -3.46 13.49
CA ASP A 135 11.34 -3.37 14.72
C ASP A 135 10.63 -3.86 15.99
N ASN A 136 9.29 -3.72 16.07
CA ASN A 136 8.53 -4.02 17.28
C ASN A 136 7.30 -4.90 17.05
N LEU A 137 7.03 -5.29 15.81
CA LEU A 137 5.77 -5.91 15.43
C LEU A 137 5.98 -6.90 14.29
N ASP A 138 5.49 -8.12 14.50
CA ASP A 138 5.33 -9.12 13.46
C ASP A 138 3.89 -9.04 12.94
N ILE A 139 3.73 -8.88 11.63
CA ILE A 139 2.43 -8.77 10.97
C ILE A 139 2.24 -10.02 10.11
N PHE A 140 1.14 -10.72 10.31
CA PHE A 140 0.83 -11.95 9.60
C PHE A 140 -0.26 -11.71 8.55
N MET A 141 0.02 -12.12 7.32
CA MET A 141 -0.82 -11.92 6.15
C MET A 141 -1.13 -13.25 5.51
N LEU A 142 -2.41 -13.51 5.27
CA LEU A 142 -2.86 -14.63 4.46
C LEU A 142 -2.83 -14.22 2.99
N ILE A 143 -2.01 -14.88 2.18
CA ILE A 143 -1.88 -14.57 0.76
C ILE A 143 -3.00 -15.28 0.00
N THR A 144 -3.81 -14.56 -0.76
CA THR A 144 -5.00 -15.15 -1.43
C THR A 144 -4.75 -15.47 -2.90
N ASN A 145 -4.07 -14.59 -3.63
CA ASN A 145 -3.81 -14.77 -5.05
C ASN A 145 -2.67 -13.89 -5.53
N LEU A 146 -2.01 -14.36 -6.60
CA LEU A 146 -1.12 -13.55 -7.43
C LEU A 146 -1.91 -12.43 -8.12
N VAL A 147 -1.26 -11.28 -8.29
CA VAL A 147 -1.78 -10.14 -9.04
C VAL A 147 -0.88 -9.90 -10.24
N ASP A 148 -1.49 -9.74 -11.42
CA ASP A 148 -0.75 -9.44 -12.64
C ASP A 148 -0.09 -8.05 -12.52
N LYS A 149 1.22 -7.96 -12.83
CA LYS A 149 1.99 -6.71 -12.82
C LYS A 149 1.37 -5.62 -13.70
N SER A 150 0.64 -6.01 -14.75
CA SER A 150 -0.02 -5.10 -15.68
C SER A 150 -1.42 -4.68 -15.24
N SER A 151 -1.93 -5.19 -14.12
CA SER A 151 -3.26 -4.85 -13.62
C SER A 151 -3.35 -3.36 -13.23
N PRO A 152 -4.55 -2.76 -13.36
CA PRO A 152 -4.77 -1.34 -13.02
C PRO A 152 -4.34 -0.99 -11.58
N GLU A 153 -4.56 -1.89 -10.62
CA GLU A 153 -4.20 -1.66 -9.22
C GLU A 153 -2.68 -1.59 -9.00
N ILE A 154 -1.88 -2.41 -9.70
CA ILE A 154 -0.41 -2.32 -9.65
C ILE A 154 0.08 -1.07 -10.37
N LYS A 155 -0.49 -0.73 -11.54
CA LYS A 155 -0.16 0.51 -12.25
C LYS A 155 -0.40 1.72 -11.35
N LYS A 156 -1.57 1.80 -10.71
CA LYS A 156 -1.93 2.85 -9.76
C LYS A 156 -0.99 2.86 -8.55
N LEU A 157 -0.58 1.70 -8.02
CA LEU A 157 0.37 1.61 -6.92
C LEU A 157 1.77 2.15 -7.32
N LYS A 158 2.25 1.81 -8.50
CA LYS A 158 3.57 2.24 -9.00
C LYS A 158 3.62 3.71 -9.37
N GLN A 159 2.53 4.26 -9.88
CA GLN A 159 2.40 5.70 -10.15
C GLN A 159 2.42 6.54 -8.87
N LYS A 160 2.30 5.95 -7.66
CA LYS A 160 1.79 6.68 -6.50
C LYS A 160 2.80 7.30 -5.54
N THR A 161 4.14 7.21 -5.69
CA THR A 161 5.03 7.87 -4.72
C THR A 161 6.36 8.43 -5.24
N VAL A 162 6.71 9.62 -4.77
CA VAL A 162 8.05 10.21 -4.78
C VAL A 162 8.43 10.57 -3.34
N ASP A 163 9.69 10.31 -2.94
CA ASP A 163 10.21 10.78 -1.65
C ASP A 163 10.62 12.26 -1.77
N CYS A 164 9.89 13.12 -1.07
CA CYS A 164 10.10 14.56 -1.10
C CYS A 164 11.26 15.03 -0.21
N GLY A 165 11.71 14.23 0.77
CA GLY A 165 12.67 14.65 1.79
C GLY A 165 12.14 15.66 2.83
N SER A 166 11.15 16.49 2.51
CA SER A 166 10.44 17.39 3.46
C SER A 166 9.04 16.88 3.84
N HIS A 167 8.30 16.32 2.88
CA HIS A 167 6.92 15.83 3.07
C HIS A 167 6.79 14.30 3.11
N GLY A 168 7.91 13.57 3.03
CA GLY A 168 7.92 12.10 2.91
C GLY A 168 7.42 11.61 1.55
N TYR A 169 6.93 10.38 1.51
CA TYR A 169 6.40 9.75 0.30
C TYR A 169 4.99 10.25 -0.03
N SER A 170 4.77 10.71 -1.26
CA SER A 170 3.48 11.23 -1.72
C SER A 170 3.36 11.15 -3.24
N ARG A 171 2.15 11.26 -3.81
CA ARG A 171 1.91 11.13 -5.26
C ARG A 171 2.80 12.08 -6.05
N PRO A 172 3.36 11.67 -7.20
CA PRO A 172 4.14 12.54 -8.03
C PRO A 172 3.27 13.63 -8.66
N ALA A 173 3.89 14.77 -8.94
CA ALA A 173 3.35 15.85 -9.74
C ALA A 173 4.46 16.43 -10.62
N PHE A 174 4.09 16.97 -11.77
CA PHE A 174 5.00 17.52 -12.76
C PHE A 174 4.77 19.02 -12.91
N VAL A 175 5.79 19.81 -12.63
CA VAL A 175 5.70 21.27 -12.70
C VAL A 175 6.81 21.87 -13.54
N CYS A 176 6.58 23.03 -14.17
CA CYS A 176 7.66 23.75 -14.84
C CYS A 176 8.73 24.21 -13.82
N GLN A 177 9.99 24.31 -14.25
CA GLN A 177 11.10 24.75 -13.39
C GLN A 177 10.93 26.13 -12.78
N HIS A 178 10.04 26.95 -13.35
CA HIS A 178 9.84 28.34 -12.99
C HIS A 178 8.96 28.53 -11.76
N LEU A 179 8.03 27.61 -11.49
CA LEU A 179 7.17 27.71 -10.30
C LEU A 179 8.02 27.62 -9.02
N ASN A 180 7.79 28.56 -8.10
CA ASN A 180 8.48 28.63 -6.81
C ASN A 180 7.58 29.30 -5.75
N LEU A 181 8.09 29.32 -4.51
CA LEU A 181 7.45 29.94 -3.34
C LEU A 181 8.07 31.31 -2.99
N GLU A 182 8.74 31.97 -3.94
CA GLU A 182 9.43 33.25 -3.71
C GLU A 182 8.65 34.42 -4.33
N SER A 183 8.09 34.24 -5.53
CA SER A 183 7.35 35.28 -6.24
C SER A 183 6.21 34.65 -7.06
N PRO A 184 4.97 35.16 -7.02
CA PRO A 184 3.88 34.61 -7.82
C PRO A 184 4.13 34.73 -9.33
N LYS A 185 3.93 33.62 -10.06
CA LYS A 185 4.11 33.55 -11.53
C LYS A 185 2.85 33.08 -12.26
N GLY A 186 1.72 33.04 -11.57
CA GLY A 186 0.49 32.39 -12.03
C GLY A 186 0.59 30.87 -11.94
N PHE A 187 -0.56 30.21 -12.05
CA PHE A 187 -0.67 28.76 -11.88
C PHE A 187 -1.74 28.23 -12.84
N GLU A 188 -1.30 27.71 -13.97
CA GLU A 188 -2.13 27.00 -14.92
C GLU A 188 -2.04 25.50 -14.65
N GLU A 189 -3.14 24.80 -14.81
CA GLU A 189 -3.26 23.36 -14.54
C GLU A 189 -3.93 22.65 -15.72
N ALA A 190 -3.57 21.38 -15.95
CA ALA A 190 -4.15 20.59 -17.05
C ALA A 190 -5.66 20.38 -16.89
N PHE A 191 -6.13 20.32 -15.65
CA PHE A 191 -7.52 20.24 -15.23
C PHE A 191 -7.63 20.84 -13.82
N GLU A 192 -8.85 21.15 -13.36
CA GLU A 192 -9.05 21.70 -12.01
C GLU A 192 -8.69 20.67 -10.94
N THR A 193 -7.71 21.00 -10.08
CA THR A 193 -7.20 20.08 -9.04
C THR A 193 -7.53 20.51 -7.61
N TYR A 194 -7.70 19.55 -6.71
CA TYR A 194 -7.78 19.79 -5.26
C TYR A 194 -7.11 18.67 -4.46
N LEU A 195 -6.61 19.02 -3.28
CA LEU A 195 -5.86 18.08 -2.43
C LEU A 195 -6.73 16.87 -2.07
N GLY A 196 -6.21 15.67 -2.33
CA GLY A 196 -6.92 14.42 -2.06
C GLY A 196 -7.95 14.01 -3.14
N MET A 197 -7.98 14.66 -4.30
CA MET A 197 -8.82 14.21 -5.41
C MET A 197 -8.39 12.84 -5.95
N GLU A 198 -9.36 12.10 -6.49
CA GLU A 198 -9.10 10.92 -7.32
C GLU A 198 -8.66 11.36 -8.72
N LEU A 199 -7.70 10.65 -9.30
CA LEU A 199 -7.19 10.87 -10.66
C LEU A 199 -7.53 9.66 -11.52
N ASP A 200 -7.86 9.92 -12.78
CA ASP A 200 -7.99 8.87 -13.79
C ASP A 200 -6.60 8.30 -14.17
N GLU A 201 -6.57 7.12 -14.80
CA GLU A 201 -5.31 6.39 -15.08
C GLU A 201 -4.33 7.13 -15.99
N GLU A 202 -4.83 8.08 -16.79
CA GLU A 202 -4.06 8.90 -17.73
C GLU A 202 -3.72 10.29 -17.18
N ASP A 203 -4.21 10.63 -15.98
CA ASP A 203 -4.08 11.95 -15.39
C ASP A 203 -2.98 11.99 -14.33
N ASP A 204 -2.03 12.90 -14.52
CA ASP A 204 -1.06 13.30 -13.51
C ASP A 204 -1.34 14.73 -13.06
N PHE A 205 -0.97 15.07 -11.82
CA PHE A 205 -0.93 16.46 -11.40
C PHE A 205 0.11 17.22 -12.24
N GLN A 206 -0.37 18.11 -13.10
CA GLN A 206 0.46 18.89 -14.01
C GLN A 206 0.13 20.37 -13.89
N ALA A 207 1.15 21.19 -13.60
CA ALA A 207 0.98 22.63 -13.53
C ALA A 207 2.18 23.41 -14.08
N TRP A 208 1.91 24.62 -14.56
CA TRP A 208 2.94 25.50 -15.10
C TRP A 208 2.59 26.97 -14.87
N CYS A 209 3.59 27.84 -14.96
CA CYS A 209 3.38 29.28 -14.79
C CYS A 209 2.74 29.92 -16.03
N SER A 210 2.18 31.12 -15.89
CA SER A 210 1.53 31.82 -17.02
C SER A 210 2.48 32.18 -18.16
N GLU A 211 3.80 32.21 -17.94
CA GLU A 211 4.78 32.39 -19.02
C GLU A 211 4.94 31.10 -19.85
N CYS A 212 4.99 29.94 -19.18
CA CYS A 212 4.97 28.65 -19.86
C CYS A 212 3.68 28.46 -20.66
N GLU A 213 2.54 28.98 -20.20
CA GLU A 213 1.28 28.90 -20.95
C GLU A 213 1.29 29.72 -22.23
N LYS A 214 1.90 30.91 -22.20
CA LYS A 214 2.11 31.71 -23.42
C LYS A 214 2.95 30.94 -24.43
N VAL A 215 4.05 30.35 -23.98
CA VAL A 215 4.93 29.53 -24.83
C VAL A 215 4.17 28.31 -25.37
N ARG A 216 3.47 27.56 -24.50
CA ARG A 216 2.65 26.41 -24.91
C ARG A 216 1.61 26.82 -25.97
N THR A 217 0.95 27.96 -25.80
CA THR A 217 -0.03 28.46 -26.78
C THR A 217 0.62 28.87 -28.11
N GLU A 218 1.74 29.58 -28.06
CA GLU A 218 2.50 29.99 -29.27
C GLU A 218 2.93 28.77 -30.09
N TYR A 219 3.32 27.70 -29.41
CA TYR A 219 3.78 26.45 -30.01
C TYR A 219 2.67 25.43 -30.27
N ASN A 220 1.39 25.80 -30.12
CA ASN A 220 0.20 24.94 -30.31
C ASN A 220 0.18 23.67 -29.43
N GLY A 221 0.69 23.77 -28.20
CA GLY A 221 0.73 22.68 -27.23
C GLY A 221 2.12 22.40 -26.72
N TRP A 222 2.25 21.28 -26.00
CA TRP A 222 3.53 20.76 -25.54
C TRP A 222 4.26 20.07 -26.71
N ASN A 223 5.50 20.49 -26.92
CA ASN A 223 6.42 19.98 -27.93
C ASN A 223 7.87 20.25 -27.46
N GLU A 224 8.85 19.82 -28.26
CA GLU A 224 10.27 19.90 -27.89
C GLU A 224 10.72 21.31 -27.43
N GLU A 225 10.26 22.37 -28.10
CA GLU A 225 10.66 23.75 -27.76
C GLU A 225 9.97 24.27 -26.49
N SER A 226 8.66 24.02 -26.35
CA SER A 226 7.89 24.48 -25.19
C SER A 226 8.23 23.68 -23.92
N GLU A 227 8.48 22.37 -24.05
CA GLU A 227 8.93 21.51 -22.96
C GLU A 227 10.35 21.88 -22.50
N LYS A 228 11.25 22.18 -23.45
CA LYS A 228 12.61 22.64 -23.13
C LYS A 228 12.60 23.97 -22.39
N PHE A 229 11.72 24.89 -22.75
CA PHE A 229 11.51 26.12 -22.00
C PHE A 229 10.96 25.83 -20.60
N ALA A 230 9.92 24.99 -20.50
CA ALA A 230 9.26 24.67 -19.25
C ALA A 230 10.18 23.94 -18.27
N GLY A 231 11.10 23.09 -18.74
CA GLY A 231 12.05 22.37 -17.90
C GLY A 231 11.35 21.60 -16.79
N ILE A 232 10.49 20.64 -17.16
CA ILE A 232 9.60 19.95 -16.21
C ILE A 232 10.40 19.29 -15.08
N LYS A 233 9.92 19.48 -13.85
CA LYS A 233 10.45 18.91 -12.61
C LYS A 233 9.41 17.98 -11.98
N LEU A 234 9.90 16.87 -11.43
CA LEU A 234 9.15 15.98 -10.57
C LEU A 234 9.13 16.52 -9.15
N ILE A 235 7.94 16.65 -8.56
CA ILE A 235 7.72 17.02 -7.15
C ILE A 235 6.64 16.12 -6.53
N CYS A 236 6.41 16.23 -5.22
CA CYS A 236 5.31 15.53 -4.56
C CYS A 236 4.00 16.33 -4.59
N GLU A 237 2.88 15.67 -4.39
CA GLU A 237 1.53 16.26 -4.35
C GLU A 237 1.45 17.41 -3.34
N ASN A 238 2.06 17.26 -2.16
CA ASN A 238 2.04 18.33 -1.16
C ASN A 238 2.76 19.60 -1.66
N CYS A 239 3.93 19.46 -2.28
CA CYS A 239 4.63 20.59 -2.89
C CYS A 239 3.84 21.21 -4.05
N TYR A 240 3.11 20.41 -4.81
CA TYR A 240 2.22 20.91 -5.87
C TYR A 240 1.14 21.84 -5.29
N PHE A 241 0.47 21.45 -4.22
CA PHE A 241 -0.58 22.28 -3.61
C PHE A 241 -0.04 23.48 -2.85
N GLU A 242 1.15 23.40 -2.24
CA GLU A 242 1.84 24.58 -1.71
C GLU A 242 2.13 25.63 -2.81
N LEU A 243 2.59 25.17 -3.98
CA LEU A 243 2.80 26.05 -5.14
C LEU A 243 1.50 26.63 -5.65
N LYS A 244 0.42 25.83 -5.71
CA LYS A 244 -0.91 26.26 -6.14
C LYS A 244 -1.42 27.39 -5.25
N ASP A 245 -1.44 27.17 -3.94
CA ASP A 245 -1.91 28.15 -2.96
C ASP A 245 -1.10 29.45 -3.07
N PHE A 246 0.23 29.35 -3.08
CA PHE A 246 1.10 30.54 -3.16
C PHE A 246 0.90 31.35 -4.44
N ASN A 247 0.75 30.68 -5.60
CA ASN A 247 0.68 31.35 -6.90
C ASN A 247 -0.73 31.84 -7.27
N GLN A 248 -1.78 31.35 -6.60
CA GLN A 248 -3.16 31.79 -6.81
C GLN A 248 -3.62 32.91 -5.84
N THR A 249 -2.93 33.12 -4.71
CA THR A 249 -3.37 34.03 -3.63
C THR A 249 -3.30 35.55 -3.97
N ASN A 250 -2.86 35.96 -5.16
CA ASN A 250 -2.74 37.39 -5.53
C ASN A 250 -3.62 37.87 -6.70
N LEU A 251 -4.71 37.16 -7.04
CA LEU A 251 -5.70 37.64 -8.02
C LEU A 251 -6.76 38.61 -7.46
N LEU A 252 -6.57 39.14 -6.23
CA LEU A 252 -7.48 40.11 -5.58
C LEU A 252 -6.76 41.37 -5.06
N GLY A 253 -5.68 41.80 -5.73
CA GLY A 253 -5.00 43.08 -5.48
C GLY A 253 -5.23 44.10 -6.59
#